data_AF-A0A847H184-F1
#
_entry.id   AF-A0A847H184-F1
#
_cell.length_a   1.000
_cell.length_b   1.000
_cell.length_c   1.000
_cell.angle_alpha   90.00
_cell.angle_beta   90.00
_cell.angle_gamma   90.00
#
_symmetry.space_group_name_H-M   'P 1'
#
loop_
_entity.id
_entity.type
_entity.pdbx_description
1 polymer ?
#
loop_
_entity_poly.entity_id
_entity_poly.type
_entity_poly.pdbx_seq_one_letter_code
_entity_poly.pdbx_strand_id
1 'polypeptide(L)'
;MNVDDTIAAVASAPGGAFRGLVRLSGPRTVACLAACFRGSGGEELAAIRAPSVLSGQLSLGAVLGDAACDLYLWPGRRSYTRQPVAELHTIGSPPVLQAALRAVCQAGARPAEPGEFTLRAFLAGRLDLTQAEAVLAVIDAHGQAEFDIALRQLAGGLAGPLQRLRDRLLGLLAHVEAGLDFADEDLEFIAAEDLRRQLDEASDELARLAAQVSSRGRVDEPFRVVLMGWPNVGKSSLMNALLGESAALVSPHAGTTRDYLTRPANLHGLDCRLIDTAGWETGARGPVAETAQALAEQQAEHAHVQLFCLDATRRLNAWERQMLATPPRANRLLVLTKTDGLRSTDLHLDAVPTSSLTGAGMAELRQTIYRCLSDCLTTAEVVAGTAVRCGESLRKAACAVRRARQSAAANAGEELVAAELRLTLDNLAQVVGAVYTEDILDRIFSRFCIGK
;
A
#
# COMPACT_ATOMS: atom_id res chain seq x y z
N MET A 1 -3.61 18.83 12.92
CA MET A 1 -2.20 18.63 13.37
C MET A 1 -1.43 19.96 13.20
N ASN A 2 -0.62 20.41 14.18
CA ASN A 2 0.11 21.69 14.10
C ASN A 2 1.54 21.46 13.57
N VAL A 3 1.87 22.00 12.39
CA VAL A 3 3.20 21.86 11.76
C VAL A 3 4.16 23.01 12.08
N ASP A 4 3.71 24.02 12.83
CA ASP A 4 4.47 25.22 13.18
C ASP A 4 5.24 25.09 14.50
N ASP A 5 5.11 23.96 15.20
CA ASP A 5 5.94 23.64 16.36
C ASP A 5 7.26 22.96 15.95
N THR A 6 8.20 22.90 16.89
CA THR A 6 9.45 22.16 16.73
C THR A 6 9.32 20.82 17.45
N ILE A 7 9.60 19.73 16.73
CA ILE A 7 9.59 18.37 17.27
C ILE A 7 11.00 17.83 17.47
N ALA A 8 11.14 16.88 18.40
CA ALA A 8 12.38 16.16 18.65
C ALA A 8 12.14 14.68 18.97
N ALA A 9 13.08 13.82 18.60
CA ALA A 9 13.08 12.41 18.94
C ALA A 9 14.48 11.78 18.88
N VAL A 10 14.66 10.66 19.57
CA VAL A 10 15.80 9.76 19.33
C VAL A 10 15.58 9.10 17.98
N ALA A 11 16.58 9.19 17.10
CA ALA A 11 16.49 8.79 15.70
C ALA A 11 17.47 7.66 15.34
N SER A 12 18.24 7.18 16.32
CA SER A 12 19.05 5.96 16.24
C SER A 12 18.29 4.74 16.77
N ALA A 13 18.70 3.54 16.34
CA ALA A 13 18.14 2.28 16.83
C ALA A 13 18.24 2.15 18.37
N PRO A 14 17.28 1.46 19.03
CA PRO A 14 17.33 1.23 20.46
C PRO A 14 18.51 0.34 20.84
N GLY A 15 19.07 0.58 22.03
CA GLY A 15 20.21 -0.19 22.56
C GLY A 15 21.48 0.65 22.72
N GLY A 16 22.54 0.01 23.21
CA GLY A 16 23.86 0.63 23.36
C GLY A 16 24.64 0.62 22.05
N ALA A 17 25.19 1.77 21.66
CA ALA A 17 26.01 1.91 20.45
C ALA A 17 27.13 2.95 20.63
N PHE A 18 28.13 2.92 19.75
CA PHE A 18 29.22 3.91 19.74
C PHE A 18 28.70 5.34 19.52
N ARG A 19 27.69 5.50 18.67
CA ARG A 19 26.99 6.77 18.44
C ARG A 19 25.48 6.58 18.53
N GLY A 20 24.80 7.62 18.97
CA GLY A 20 23.35 7.74 18.92
C GLY A 20 22.97 9.19 18.62
N LEU A 21 21.75 9.38 18.11
CA LEU A 21 21.36 10.69 17.60
C LEU A 21 19.97 11.12 18.08
N VAL A 22 19.86 12.41 18.42
CA VAL A 22 18.58 13.10 18.68
C VAL A 22 18.36 14.09 17.55
N ARG A 23 17.25 13.92 16.83
CA ARG A 23 16.87 14.78 15.70
C ARG A 23 15.82 15.80 16.14
N LEU A 24 15.92 17.02 15.64
CA LEU A 24 14.96 18.11 15.79
C LEU A 24 14.51 18.62 14.42
N SER A 25 13.26 19.06 14.30
CA SER A 25 12.71 19.70 13.09
C SER A 25 11.67 20.75 13.44
N GLY A 26 11.76 21.94 12.86
CA GLY A 26 10.75 22.99 12.98
C GLY A 26 11.34 24.41 13.06
N PRO A 27 10.49 25.45 13.16
CA PRO A 27 10.94 26.84 13.07
C PRO A 27 11.80 27.28 14.27
N ARG A 28 11.66 26.65 15.44
CA ARG A 28 12.42 27.00 16.66
C ARG A 28 13.66 26.13 16.89
N THR A 29 14.09 25.32 15.91
CA THR A 29 15.23 24.40 16.06
C THR A 29 16.49 25.11 16.58
N VAL A 30 16.88 26.24 15.97
CA VAL A 30 18.07 27.00 16.38
C VAL A 30 17.92 27.59 17.79
N ALA A 31 16.74 28.08 18.14
CA ALA A 31 16.45 28.63 19.47
C ALA A 31 16.52 27.54 20.55
N CYS A 32 16.01 26.33 20.27
CA CYS A 32 16.11 25.21 21.19
C CYS A 32 17.57 24.81 21.43
N LEU A 33 18.38 24.75 20.35
CA LEU A 33 19.79 24.40 20.44
C LEU A 33 20.62 25.43 21.22
N ALA A 34 20.35 26.72 21.05
CA ALA A 34 21.07 27.78 21.76
C ALA A 34 20.97 27.66 23.29
N ALA A 35 19.92 27.00 23.81
CA ALA A 35 19.74 26.78 25.24
C ALA A 35 20.52 25.58 25.80
N CYS A 36 20.87 24.58 24.96
CA CYS A 36 21.44 23.32 25.44
C CYS A 36 22.78 22.94 24.80
N PHE A 37 23.17 23.51 23.66
CA PHE A 37 24.42 23.19 22.94
C PHE A 37 25.41 24.36 22.99
N ARG A 38 26.68 24.05 23.24
CA ARG A 38 27.80 25.01 23.24
C ARG A 38 28.87 24.55 22.25
N GLY A 39 29.05 25.30 21.16
CA GLY A 39 30.08 25.01 20.16
C GLY A 39 31.48 25.31 20.67
N SER A 40 32.47 24.50 20.26
CA SER A 40 33.88 24.68 20.64
C SER A 40 34.54 25.88 19.94
N GLY A 41 34.02 26.31 18.79
CA GLY A 41 34.55 27.42 17.99
C GLY A 41 33.95 28.80 18.32
N GLY A 42 32.98 28.87 19.24
CA GLY A 42 32.33 30.12 19.64
C GLY A 42 31.37 30.70 18.60
N GLU A 43 31.00 29.94 17.56
CA GLU A 43 30.07 30.41 16.54
C GLU A 43 28.65 30.59 17.10
N GLU A 44 28.01 31.70 16.74
CA GLU A 44 26.61 31.93 17.05
C GLU A 44 25.73 31.09 16.10
N LEU A 45 24.98 30.12 16.64
CA LEU A 45 24.14 29.23 15.84
C LEU A 45 23.15 29.97 14.92
N ALA A 46 22.67 31.13 15.37
CA ALA A 46 21.76 31.99 14.60
C ALA A 46 22.41 32.66 13.37
N ALA A 47 23.74 32.72 13.30
CA ALA A 47 24.47 33.27 12.16
C ALA A 47 24.70 32.24 11.04
N ILE A 48 24.48 30.94 11.31
CA ILE A 48 24.72 29.87 10.35
C ILE A 48 23.64 29.88 9.27
N ARG A 49 24.06 30.03 8.02
CA ARG A 49 23.16 30.13 6.84
C ARG A 49 23.23 28.92 5.92
N ALA A 50 24.25 28.07 6.06
CA ALA A 50 24.46 26.88 5.25
C ALA A 50 24.45 25.61 6.13
N PRO A 51 24.23 24.42 5.55
CA PRO A 51 24.41 23.16 6.25
C PRO A 51 25.83 23.07 6.83
N SER A 52 25.96 22.73 8.11
CA SER A 52 27.25 22.75 8.82
C SER A 52 27.30 21.70 9.91
N VAL A 53 28.52 21.29 10.25
CA VAL A 53 28.81 20.40 11.39
C VAL A 53 29.66 21.17 12.39
N LEU A 54 29.25 21.16 13.65
CA LEU A 54 29.93 21.85 14.75
C LEU A 54 30.21 20.84 15.86
N SER A 55 31.45 20.76 16.32
CA SER A 55 31.76 20.00 17.53
C SER A 55 31.59 20.89 18.76
N GLY A 56 31.09 20.31 19.84
CA GLY A 56 30.81 21.04 21.06
C GLY A 56 30.40 20.15 22.22
N GLN A 57 29.71 20.77 23.17
CA GLN A 57 29.15 20.09 24.33
C GLN A 57 27.64 20.32 24.42
N LEU A 58 26.92 19.26 24.75
CA LEU A 58 25.48 19.27 25.00
C LEU A 58 25.25 19.15 26.50
N SER A 59 24.49 20.08 27.07
CA SER A 59 24.14 20.04 28.49
C SER A 59 22.98 19.08 28.74
N LEU A 60 23.22 18.07 29.58
CA LEU A 60 22.30 16.97 29.88
C LEU A 60 21.65 17.09 31.26
N GLY A 61 21.77 18.27 31.89
CA GLY A 61 21.27 18.56 33.23
C GLY A 61 22.26 18.22 34.35
N ALA A 62 21.88 18.55 35.59
CA ALA A 62 22.80 18.55 36.73
C ALA A 62 23.45 17.19 37.05
N VAL A 63 22.77 16.07 36.75
CA VAL A 63 23.25 14.72 37.09
C VAL A 63 24.28 14.21 36.10
N LEU A 64 24.04 14.41 34.80
CA LEU A 64 24.91 13.91 33.73
C LEU A 64 25.94 14.95 33.27
N GLY A 65 25.74 16.23 33.59
CA GLY A 65 26.61 17.32 33.20
C GLY A 65 26.60 17.56 31.69
N ASP A 66 27.76 17.95 31.17
CA ASP A 66 27.93 18.22 29.74
C ASP A 66 28.56 17.00 29.05
N ALA A 67 28.03 16.65 27.88
CA ALA A 67 28.53 15.55 27.05
C ALA A 67 29.08 16.06 25.72
N ALA A 68 30.15 15.45 25.23
CA ALA A 68 30.65 15.73 23.88
C ALA A 68 29.57 15.43 22.83
N CYS A 69 29.37 16.37 21.91
CA CYS A 69 28.31 16.30 20.90
C CYS A 69 28.78 16.94 19.59
N ASP A 70 28.55 16.26 18.48
CA ASP A 70 28.63 16.87 17.14
C ASP A 70 27.21 17.30 16.72
N LEU A 71 27.03 18.58 16.43
CA LEU A 71 25.79 19.16 15.94
C LEU A 71 25.83 19.26 14.41
N TYR A 72 24.90 18.58 13.75
CA TYR A 72 24.65 18.71 12.32
C TYR A 72 23.44 19.63 12.15
N LEU A 73 23.62 20.78 11.50
CA LEU A 73 22.59 21.80 11.38
C LEU A 73 22.25 22.07 9.92
N TRP A 74 20.97 21.98 9.58
CA TRP A 74 20.38 22.47 8.34
C TRP A 74 19.46 23.67 8.66
N PRO A 75 19.95 24.92 8.55
CA PRO A 75 19.24 26.09 9.08
C PRO A 75 18.05 26.55 8.21
N GLY A 76 17.93 26.04 6.99
CA GLY A 76 16.90 26.44 6.02
C GLY A 76 15.99 25.29 5.57
N ARG A 77 15.32 25.47 4.42
CA ARG A 77 14.38 24.48 3.86
C ARG A 77 15.04 23.36 3.06
N ARG A 78 16.37 23.35 2.96
CA ARG A 78 17.14 22.29 2.28
C ARG A 78 17.44 21.14 3.25
N SER A 79 16.37 20.56 3.79
CA SER A 79 16.37 19.50 4.79
C SER A 79 15.34 18.42 4.43
N TYR A 80 15.31 17.34 5.20
CA TYR A 80 14.34 16.26 5.01
C TYR A 80 12.89 16.74 5.11
N THR A 81 12.57 17.55 6.12
CA THR A 81 11.21 18.04 6.42
C THR A 81 10.87 19.37 5.74
N ARG A 82 11.78 19.96 4.96
CA ARG A 82 11.68 21.35 4.43
C ARG A 82 11.55 22.43 5.51
N GLN A 83 11.89 22.11 6.75
CA GLN A 83 11.99 23.01 7.89
C GLN A 83 13.44 23.02 8.42
N PRO A 84 13.85 23.96 9.28
CA PRO A 84 15.14 23.87 9.94
C PRO A 84 15.26 22.55 10.71
N VAL A 85 16.31 21.78 10.43
CA VAL A 85 16.57 20.46 11.03
C VAL A 85 17.92 20.50 11.72
N ALA A 86 18.01 19.80 12.84
CA ALA A 86 19.27 19.55 13.52
C ALA A 86 19.37 18.12 14.01
N GLU A 87 20.59 17.58 14.05
CA GLU A 87 20.90 16.30 14.66
C GLU A 87 22.03 16.47 15.67
N LEU A 88 21.78 16.03 16.89
CA LEU A 88 22.75 15.98 17.98
C LEU A 88 23.32 14.56 18.04
N HIS A 89 24.58 14.41 17.63
CA HIS A 89 25.29 13.14 17.62
C HIS A 89 26.15 13.01 18.88
N THR A 90 25.82 12.04 19.72
CA THR A 90 26.50 11.78 21.01
C THR A 90 26.85 10.29 21.12
N ILE A 91 27.36 9.83 22.26
CA ILE A 91 27.46 8.40 22.54
C ILE A 91 26.08 7.74 22.55
N GLY A 92 25.96 6.55 21.95
CA GLY A 92 24.70 5.83 21.82
C GLY A 92 24.26 5.12 23.11
N SER A 93 24.29 5.82 24.24
CA SER A 93 23.85 5.30 25.54
C SER A 93 22.39 5.72 25.80
N PRO A 94 21.45 4.80 26.04
CA PRO A 94 20.03 5.16 26.20
C PRO A 94 19.75 6.25 27.26
N PRO A 95 20.38 6.23 28.46
CA PRO A 95 20.22 7.34 29.43
C PRO A 95 20.71 8.69 28.91
N VAL A 96 21.80 8.72 28.13
CA VAL A 96 22.37 9.93 27.52
C VAL A 96 21.42 10.47 26.45
N LEU A 97 20.94 9.61 25.55
CA LEU A 97 20.01 10.00 24.50
C LEU A 97 18.67 10.50 25.07
N GLN A 98 18.16 9.87 26.12
CA GLN A 98 16.97 10.35 26.84
C GLN A 98 17.21 11.71 27.53
N ALA A 99 18.39 11.93 28.10
CA ALA A 99 18.75 13.21 28.68
C ALA A 99 18.87 14.31 27.61
N ALA A 100 19.47 14.00 26.46
CA ALA A 100 19.57 14.89 25.32
C ALA A 100 18.18 15.28 24.79
N LEU A 101 17.29 14.29 24.60
CA LEU A 101 15.91 14.52 24.21
C LEU A 101 15.16 15.41 25.23
N ARG A 102 15.32 15.14 26.54
CA ARG A 102 14.71 15.97 27.58
C ARG A 102 15.24 17.41 27.56
N ALA A 103 16.54 17.61 27.36
CA ALA A 103 17.14 18.94 27.30
C ALA A 103 16.55 19.77 26.16
N VAL A 104 16.43 19.20 24.96
CA VAL A 104 15.81 19.90 23.83
C VAL A 104 14.30 20.11 24.03
N CYS A 105 13.61 19.18 24.70
CA CYS A 105 12.20 19.36 25.03
C CYS A 105 11.97 20.47 26.07
N GLN A 106 12.85 20.59 27.06
CA GLN A 106 12.82 21.70 28.03
C GLN A 106 13.13 23.05 27.38
N ALA A 107 13.98 23.06 26.35
CA ALA A 107 14.20 24.22 25.49
C ALA A 107 12.99 24.51 24.55
N GLY A 108 11.97 23.65 24.61
CA GLY A 108 10.66 23.85 24.02
C GLY A 108 10.45 23.18 22.67
N ALA A 109 11.19 22.12 22.37
CA ALA A 109 10.74 21.13 21.39
C ALA A 109 9.65 20.22 22.00
N ARG A 110 8.69 19.77 21.22
CA ARG A 110 7.75 18.72 21.61
C ARG A 110 8.31 17.34 21.21
N PRO A 111 8.04 16.26 21.97
CA PRO A 111 8.31 14.90 21.48
C PRO A 111 7.57 14.63 20.16
N ALA A 112 8.27 14.12 19.17
CA ALA A 112 7.67 13.77 17.88
C ALA A 112 6.73 12.56 18.02
N GLU A 113 5.66 12.55 17.23
CA GLU A 113 4.79 11.39 17.04
C GLU A 113 5.43 10.38 16.06
N PRO A 114 4.97 9.11 16.06
CA PRO A 114 5.37 8.10 15.07
C PRO A 114 5.23 8.63 13.63
N GLY A 115 6.32 8.56 12.84
CA GLY A 115 6.31 9.00 11.44
C GLY A 115 6.21 10.50 11.20
N GLU A 116 6.16 11.34 12.24
CA GLU A 116 5.87 12.78 12.10
C GLU A 116 6.90 13.52 11.22
N PHE A 117 8.17 13.13 11.26
CA PHE A 117 9.20 13.69 10.38
C PHE A 117 8.91 13.40 8.89
N THR A 118 8.58 12.15 8.54
CA THR A 118 8.22 11.78 7.17
C THR A 118 6.90 12.41 6.74
N LEU A 119 5.92 12.49 7.65
CA LEU A 119 4.66 13.18 7.41
C LEU A 119 4.88 14.66 7.08
N ARG A 120 5.72 15.38 7.83
CA ARG A 120 6.09 16.77 7.52
C ARG A 120 6.78 16.90 6.16
N ALA A 121 7.66 15.95 5.80
CA ALA A 121 8.28 15.92 4.48
C ALA A 121 7.24 15.74 3.36
N PHE A 122 6.25 14.87 3.57
CA PHE A 122 5.12 14.67 2.66
C PHE A 122 4.25 15.95 2.53
N LEU A 123 3.80 16.51 3.65
CA LEU A 123 2.97 17.73 3.67
C LEU A 123 3.67 18.94 3.04
N ALA A 124 5.01 19.01 3.16
CA ALA A 124 5.81 20.05 2.53
C ALA A 124 6.15 19.77 1.05
N GLY A 125 5.59 18.72 0.45
CA GLY A 125 5.80 18.35 -0.95
C GLY A 125 7.23 17.90 -1.26
N ARG A 126 8.00 17.46 -0.26
CA ARG A 126 9.36 16.90 -0.47
C ARG A 126 9.31 15.45 -0.94
N LEU A 127 8.29 14.72 -0.47
CA LEU A 127 7.99 13.33 -0.77
C LEU A 127 6.53 13.24 -1.22
N ASP A 128 6.24 12.37 -2.18
CA ASP A 128 4.86 11.89 -2.40
C ASP A 128 4.52 10.74 -1.42
N LEU A 129 3.26 10.29 -1.41
CA LEU A 129 2.84 9.22 -0.50
C LEU A 129 3.57 7.89 -0.78
N THR A 130 3.78 7.55 -2.05
CA THR A 130 4.50 6.33 -2.44
C THR A 130 5.96 6.37 -1.98
N GLN A 131 6.60 7.54 -2.03
CA GLN A 131 7.94 7.74 -1.51
C GLN A 131 7.98 7.69 0.01
N ALA A 132 6.97 8.26 0.70
CA ALA A 132 6.86 8.18 2.14
C ALA A 132 6.77 6.71 2.60
N GLU A 133 5.92 5.91 1.96
CA GLU A 133 5.81 4.46 2.22
C GLU A 133 7.12 3.72 1.92
N ALA A 134 7.82 4.09 0.85
CA ALA A 134 9.12 3.50 0.52
C ALA A 134 10.17 3.73 1.60
N VAL A 135 10.12 4.85 2.33
CA VAL A 135 11.00 5.06 3.49
C VAL A 135 10.79 3.97 4.55
N LEU A 136 9.56 3.51 4.76
CA LEU A 136 9.29 2.39 5.66
C LEU A 136 9.77 1.06 5.07
N ALA A 137 9.45 0.79 3.81
CA ALA A 137 9.87 -0.43 3.13
C ALA A 137 11.40 -0.61 3.09
N VAL A 138 12.17 0.48 2.94
CA VAL A 138 13.65 0.42 2.97
C VAL A 138 14.16 0.03 4.35
N ILE A 139 13.52 0.51 5.42
CA ILE A 139 13.94 0.24 6.80
C ILE A 139 13.56 -1.19 7.21
N ASP A 140 12.40 -1.66 6.78
CA ASP A 140 11.86 -2.98 7.14
C ASP A 140 12.29 -4.09 6.16
N ALA A 141 13.12 -3.79 5.16
CA ALA A 141 13.56 -4.79 4.18
C ALA A 141 14.41 -5.89 4.85
N HIS A 142 14.02 -7.14 4.66
CA HIS A 142 14.73 -8.31 5.20
C HIS A 142 15.63 -8.98 4.15
N GLY A 143 15.50 -8.60 2.87
CA GLY A 143 16.29 -9.15 1.77
C GLY A 143 16.66 -8.13 0.68
N GLN A 144 17.64 -8.47 -0.15
CA GLN A 144 18.17 -7.58 -1.19
C GLN A 144 17.11 -7.18 -2.23
N ALA A 145 16.21 -8.10 -2.60
CA ALA A 145 15.16 -7.83 -3.57
C ALA A 145 14.14 -6.80 -3.05
N GLU A 146 13.66 -6.98 -1.81
CA GLU A 146 12.78 -6.03 -1.12
C GLU A 146 13.43 -4.65 -1.01
N PHE A 147 14.72 -4.62 -0.62
CA PHE A 147 15.50 -3.40 -0.52
C PHE A 147 15.63 -2.67 -1.87
N ASP A 148 15.92 -3.39 -2.96
CA ASP A 148 16.04 -2.81 -4.30
C ASP A 148 14.70 -2.25 -4.81
N ILE A 149 13.58 -2.92 -4.51
CA ILE A 149 12.23 -2.43 -4.85
C ILE A 149 11.93 -1.16 -4.06
N ALA A 150 12.16 -1.18 -2.75
CA ALA A 150 11.94 -0.03 -1.89
C ALA A 150 12.81 1.16 -2.29
N LEU A 151 14.08 0.94 -2.68
CA LEU A 151 14.97 1.98 -3.21
C LEU A 151 14.47 2.55 -4.54
N ARG A 152 13.95 1.73 -5.46
CA ARG A 152 13.36 2.22 -6.73
C ARG A 152 12.11 3.05 -6.47
N GLN A 153 11.28 2.67 -5.51
CA GLN A 153 10.12 3.44 -5.11
C GLN A 153 10.52 4.76 -4.43
N LEU A 154 11.52 4.73 -3.55
CA LEU A 154 12.05 5.91 -2.86
C LEU A 154 12.73 6.90 -3.82
N ALA A 155 13.48 6.39 -4.80
CA ALA A 155 14.05 7.17 -5.89
C ALA A 155 12.98 7.88 -6.74
N GLY A 156 11.71 7.48 -6.58
CA GLY A 156 10.56 8.08 -7.22
C GLY A 156 10.36 7.58 -8.65
N GLY A 157 9.65 8.38 -9.45
CA GLY A 157 9.47 8.14 -10.88
C GLY A 157 8.01 7.96 -11.33
N LEU A 158 7.03 8.00 -10.42
CA LEU A 158 5.61 8.02 -10.77
C LEU A 158 5.00 9.41 -10.55
N ALA A 159 5.28 10.07 -9.42
CA ALA A 159 4.68 11.39 -9.15
C ALA A 159 5.05 12.47 -10.17
N GLY A 160 6.31 12.51 -10.64
CA GLY A 160 6.72 13.45 -11.68
C GLY A 160 5.90 13.30 -12.97
N PRO A 161 5.88 12.11 -13.61
CA PRO A 161 5.01 11.84 -14.75
C PRO A 161 3.51 12.07 -14.47
N LEU A 162 2.99 11.62 -13.33
CA LEU A 162 1.58 11.79 -12.98
C LEU A 162 1.19 13.25 -12.83
N GLN A 163 2.05 14.07 -12.22
CA GLN A 163 1.82 15.50 -12.08
C GLN A 163 1.83 16.19 -13.45
N ARG A 164 2.81 15.88 -14.32
CA ARG A 164 2.85 16.44 -15.68
C ARG A 164 1.61 16.07 -16.49
N LEU A 165 1.18 14.81 -16.40
CA LEU A 165 -0.04 14.35 -17.06
C LEU A 165 -1.28 15.09 -16.52
N ARG A 166 -1.39 15.26 -15.20
CA ARG A 166 -2.46 16.01 -14.56
C ARG A 166 -2.49 17.47 -15.03
N ASP A 167 -1.35 18.16 -15.00
CA ASP A 167 -1.25 19.56 -15.40
C ASP A 167 -1.66 19.75 -16.88
N ARG A 168 -1.25 18.81 -17.73
CA ARG A 168 -1.63 18.78 -19.14
C ARG A 168 -3.13 18.54 -19.35
N LEU A 169 -3.72 17.59 -18.61
CA LEU A 169 -5.17 17.32 -18.67
C LEU A 169 -6.01 18.47 -18.10
N LEU A 170 -5.51 19.18 -17.09
CA LEU A 170 -6.13 20.41 -16.59
C LEU A 170 -6.12 21.50 -17.65
N GLY A 171 -5.00 21.71 -18.35
CA GLY A 171 -4.93 22.64 -19.47
C GLY A 171 -5.88 22.26 -20.60
N LEU A 172 -5.99 20.97 -20.91
CA LEU A 172 -6.93 20.48 -21.91
C LEU A 172 -8.39 20.72 -21.50
N LEU A 173 -8.74 20.42 -20.24
CA LEU A 173 -10.08 20.68 -19.69
C LEU A 173 -10.43 22.17 -19.77
N ALA A 174 -9.49 23.06 -19.44
CA ALA A 174 -9.71 24.50 -19.51
C ALA A 174 -10.04 24.98 -20.93
N HIS A 175 -9.39 24.44 -21.96
CA HIS A 175 -9.74 24.79 -23.35
C HIS A 175 -11.13 24.28 -23.75
N VAL A 176 -11.49 23.05 -23.34
CA VAL A 176 -12.83 22.49 -23.62
C VAL A 176 -13.92 23.25 -22.88
N GLU A 177 -13.70 23.61 -21.62
CA GLU A 177 -14.66 24.40 -20.83
C GLU A 177 -14.82 25.82 -21.40
N ALA A 178 -13.74 26.46 -21.85
CA ALA A 178 -13.83 27.75 -22.54
C ALA A 178 -14.64 27.65 -23.85
N GLY A 179 -14.49 26.57 -24.62
CA GLY A 179 -15.32 26.32 -25.82
C GLY A 179 -16.81 26.21 -25.51
N LEU A 180 -17.16 25.61 -24.36
CA LEU A 180 -18.54 25.51 -23.88
C LEU A 180 -19.10 26.85 -23.39
N ASP A 181 -18.31 27.61 -22.61
CA ASP A 181 -18.74 28.88 -22.03
C ASP A 181 -18.91 30.00 -23.08
N PHE A 182 -18.19 29.91 -24.20
CA PHE A 182 -18.18 30.92 -25.28
C PHE A 182 -18.69 30.36 -26.63
N ALA A 183 -19.55 29.33 -26.60
CA ALA A 183 -20.08 28.67 -27.80
C ALA A 183 -20.83 29.62 -28.76
N ASP A 184 -21.34 30.76 -28.26
CA ASP A 184 -22.05 31.77 -29.05
C ASP A 184 -21.10 32.79 -29.76
N GLU A 185 -19.80 32.79 -29.44
CA GLU A 185 -18.87 33.83 -29.90
C GLU A 185 -18.01 33.45 -31.14
N ASP A 186 -18.30 32.34 -31.83
CA ASP A 186 -17.49 31.83 -32.98
C ASP A 186 -15.96 31.73 -32.64
N LEU A 187 -15.64 31.53 -31.37
CA LEU A 187 -14.27 31.40 -30.87
C LEU A 187 -13.90 29.92 -30.71
N GLU A 188 -12.96 29.45 -31.53
CA GLU A 188 -12.45 28.08 -31.46
C GLU A 188 -11.23 28.01 -30.52
N PHE A 189 -11.43 27.52 -29.28
CA PHE A 189 -10.38 27.46 -28.25
C PHE A 189 -9.44 26.27 -28.42
N ILE A 190 -9.88 25.20 -29.09
CA ILE A 190 -9.06 24.05 -29.45
C ILE A 190 -9.61 23.36 -30.69
N ALA A 191 -8.75 23.10 -31.67
CA ALA A 191 -9.13 22.34 -32.85
C ALA A 191 -9.44 20.87 -32.50
N ALA A 192 -10.47 20.28 -33.10
CA ALA A 192 -10.88 18.90 -32.83
C ALA A 192 -9.75 17.86 -33.04
N GLU A 193 -8.86 18.11 -34.00
CA GLU A 193 -7.70 17.24 -34.26
C GLU A 193 -6.64 17.33 -33.14
N ASP A 194 -6.40 18.53 -32.61
CA ASP A 194 -5.50 18.75 -31.47
C ASP A 194 -6.05 18.15 -30.18
N LEU A 195 -7.37 18.26 -29.95
CA LEU A 195 -8.05 17.61 -28.82
C LEU A 195 -7.86 16.09 -28.86
N ARG A 196 -8.11 15.47 -30.03
CA ARG A 196 -7.95 14.01 -30.22
C ARG A 196 -6.50 13.58 -30.01
N ARG A 197 -5.53 14.29 -30.61
CA ARG A 197 -4.10 14.01 -30.41
C ARG A 197 -3.71 14.08 -28.94
N GLN A 198 -4.17 15.10 -28.22
CA GLN A 198 -3.83 15.26 -26.80
C GLN A 198 -4.43 14.18 -25.92
N LEU A 199 -5.66 13.72 -26.21
CA LEU A 199 -6.30 12.60 -25.50
C LEU A 199 -5.62 11.25 -25.80
N ASP A 200 -5.18 11.03 -27.03
CA ASP A 200 -4.44 9.82 -27.44
C ASP A 200 -3.13 9.69 -26.67
N GLU A 201 -2.33 10.76 -26.67
CA GLU A 201 -1.07 10.81 -25.93
C GLU A 201 -1.27 10.63 -24.41
N ALA A 202 -2.31 11.24 -23.83
CA ALA A 202 -2.66 11.07 -22.42
C ALA A 202 -3.07 9.62 -22.10
N SER A 203 -3.81 8.98 -23.00
CA SER A 203 -4.18 7.56 -22.89
C SER A 203 -2.94 6.66 -22.89
N ASP A 204 -1.97 6.92 -23.77
CA ASP A 204 -0.73 6.14 -23.88
C ASP A 204 0.19 6.35 -22.67
N GLU A 205 0.25 7.56 -22.13
CA GLU A 205 0.99 7.85 -20.90
C GLU A 205 0.33 7.16 -19.69
N LEU A 206 -1.00 7.21 -19.57
CA LEU A 206 -1.75 6.48 -18.53
C LEU A 206 -1.53 4.97 -18.60
N ALA A 207 -1.55 4.38 -19.80
CA ALA A 207 -1.32 2.96 -19.99
C ALA A 207 0.10 2.56 -19.54
N ARG A 208 1.11 3.38 -19.89
CA ARG A 208 2.50 3.18 -19.45
C ARG A 208 2.64 3.28 -17.93
N LEU A 209 2.03 4.29 -17.31
CA LEU A 209 2.07 4.48 -15.85
C LEU A 209 1.34 3.35 -15.11
N ALA A 210 0.17 2.92 -15.59
CA ALA A 210 -0.56 1.79 -15.03
C ALA A 210 0.23 0.47 -15.14
N ALA A 211 0.90 0.24 -16.26
CA ALA A 211 1.78 -0.92 -16.43
C ALA A 211 2.99 -0.88 -15.47
N GLN A 212 3.57 0.29 -15.25
CA GLN A 212 4.65 0.49 -14.27
C GLN A 212 4.20 0.27 -12.83
N VAL A 213 2.97 0.67 -12.46
CA VAL A 213 2.43 0.37 -11.12
C VAL A 213 2.13 -1.13 -10.97
N SER A 214 1.55 -1.75 -12.00
CA SER A 214 1.20 -3.17 -11.98
C SER A 214 2.42 -4.09 -11.90
N SER A 215 3.54 -3.69 -12.52
CA SER A 215 4.81 -4.44 -12.41
C SER A 215 5.52 -4.24 -11.07
N ARG A 216 5.21 -3.15 -10.34
CA ARG A 216 5.75 -2.83 -9.01
C ARG A 216 4.94 -3.46 -7.85
N GLY A 217 3.68 -3.83 -8.09
CA GLY A 217 2.78 -4.45 -7.10
C GLY A 217 2.82 -5.98 -7.04
N ARG A 218 3.79 -6.63 -7.70
CA ARG A 218 4.00 -8.08 -7.57
C ARG A 218 4.50 -8.37 -6.16
N VAL A 219 3.62 -8.90 -5.32
CA VAL A 219 3.97 -9.51 -4.04
C VAL A 219 4.87 -10.70 -4.34
N ASP A 220 6.07 -10.75 -3.76
CA ASP A 220 7.05 -11.82 -4.01
C ASP A 220 6.53 -13.20 -3.54
N GLU A 221 5.53 -13.23 -2.64
CA GLU A 221 4.77 -14.43 -2.31
C GLU A 221 3.31 -14.35 -2.78
N PRO A 222 2.85 -15.22 -3.70
CA PRO A 222 1.49 -15.18 -4.22
C PRO A 222 0.45 -15.51 -3.13
N PHE A 223 -0.68 -14.80 -3.14
CA PHE A 223 -1.74 -14.97 -2.14
C PHE A 223 -2.21 -16.42 -2.06
N ARG A 224 -2.28 -16.94 -0.84
CA ARG A 224 -2.68 -18.32 -0.58
C ARG A 224 -4.20 -18.40 -0.44
N VAL A 225 -4.87 -18.97 -1.45
CA VAL A 225 -6.30 -19.25 -1.45
C VAL A 225 -6.48 -20.76 -1.23
N VAL A 226 -6.97 -21.14 -0.06
CA VAL A 226 -7.05 -22.55 0.35
C VAL A 226 -8.46 -23.06 0.23
N LEU A 227 -8.66 -24.12 -0.55
CA LEU A 227 -9.94 -24.80 -0.68
C LEU A 227 -10.05 -25.85 0.42
N MET A 228 -11.10 -25.74 1.23
CA MET A 228 -11.41 -26.64 2.34
C MET A 228 -12.81 -27.20 2.21
N GLY A 229 -13.04 -28.40 2.74
CA GLY A 229 -14.36 -29.05 2.73
C GLY A 229 -14.26 -30.57 2.70
N TRP A 230 -15.41 -31.22 2.88
CA TRP A 230 -15.49 -32.69 2.93
C TRP A 230 -14.97 -33.35 1.64
N PRO A 231 -14.56 -34.63 1.66
CA PRO A 231 -14.28 -35.38 0.44
C PRO A 231 -15.45 -35.30 -0.55
N ASN A 232 -15.12 -35.25 -1.85
CA ASN A 232 -16.08 -35.25 -2.96
C ASN A 232 -17.07 -34.07 -3.02
N VAL A 233 -16.88 -32.99 -2.25
CA VAL A 233 -17.70 -31.76 -2.37
C VAL A 233 -17.38 -30.94 -3.63
N GLY A 234 -16.41 -31.35 -4.45
CA GLY A 234 -16.09 -30.66 -5.71
C GLY A 234 -15.01 -29.58 -5.63
N LYS A 235 -14.14 -29.62 -4.60
CA LYS A 235 -12.99 -28.70 -4.44
C LYS A 235 -12.08 -28.68 -5.67
N SER A 236 -11.64 -29.85 -6.15
CA SER A 236 -10.75 -29.95 -7.31
C SER A 236 -11.41 -29.46 -8.60
N SER A 237 -12.72 -29.71 -8.76
CA SER A 237 -13.51 -29.17 -9.88
C SER A 237 -13.63 -27.64 -9.82
N LEU A 238 -13.85 -27.09 -8.61
CA LEU A 238 -13.89 -25.65 -8.38
C LEU A 238 -12.54 -24.99 -8.65
N MET A 239 -11.44 -25.59 -8.18
CA MET A 239 -10.07 -25.14 -8.47
C MET A 239 -9.83 -25.08 -9.97
N ASN A 240 -10.18 -26.14 -10.72
CA ASN A 240 -10.02 -26.16 -12.17
C ASN A 240 -10.87 -25.08 -12.86
N ALA A 241 -12.11 -24.86 -12.40
CA ALA A 241 -12.98 -23.81 -12.93
C ALA A 241 -12.47 -22.39 -12.60
N LEU A 242 -11.81 -22.21 -11.45
CA LEU A 242 -11.15 -20.95 -11.09
C LEU A 242 -9.92 -20.65 -11.96
N LEU A 243 -9.24 -21.69 -12.46
CA LEU A 243 -8.00 -21.55 -13.24
C LEU A 243 -8.22 -21.06 -14.69
N GLY A 244 -9.25 -21.54 -15.41
CA GLY A 244 -9.73 -20.97 -16.70
C GLY A 244 -8.67 -20.59 -17.77
N GLU A 245 -9.04 -19.72 -18.73
CA GLU A 245 -8.19 -19.24 -19.86
C GLU A 245 -6.93 -18.45 -19.44
N SER A 246 -6.69 -18.25 -18.14
CA SER A 246 -5.60 -17.44 -17.58
C SER A 246 -4.38 -18.25 -17.16
N ALA A 247 -4.25 -19.49 -17.63
CA ALA A 247 -3.05 -20.30 -17.43
C ALA A 247 -1.88 -19.68 -18.21
N ALA A 248 -1.14 -18.77 -17.57
CA ALA A 248 0.16 -18.33 -18.07
C ALA A 248 1.08 -19.56 -18.19
N LEU A 249 1.42 -19.91 -19.43
CA LEU A 249 2.33 -20.97 -19.81
C LEU A 249 3.66 -20.87 -19.04
N VAL A 250 3.86 -21.68 -17.99
CA VAL A 250 5.20 -22.00 -17.48
C VAL A 250 5.27 -23.44 -16.92
N SER A 251 6.14 -24.21 -17.56
CA SER A 251 6.88 -25.45 -17.19
C SER A 251 6.29 -26.47 -16.20
N PRO A 252 6.18 -27.76 -16.61
CA PRO A 252 5.85 -28.86 -15.72
C PRO A 252 7.09 -29.33 -14.95
N HIS A 253 7.24 -28.94 -13.68
CA HIS A 253 8.04 -29.73 -12.75
C HIS A 253 7.10 -30.64 -11.96
N ALA A 254 7.08 -31.91 -12.35
CA ALA A 254 6.38 -32.97 -11.65
C ALA A 254 7.10 -33.26 -10.32
N GLY A 255 6.42 -32.96 -9.21
CA GLY A 255 6.79 -33.36 -7.86
C GLY A 255 5.70 -34.26 -7.27
N THR A 256 5.98 -35.56 -7.30
CA THR A 256 5.40 -36.71 -6.58
C THR A 256 4.23 -36.52 -5.60
N THR A 257 3.17 -37.30 -5.87
CA THR A 257 2.16 -37.93 -4.97
C THR A 257 2.18 -37.64 -3.46
N ARG A 258 0.97 -37.28 -2.97
CA ARG A 258 0.35 -37.43 -1.63
C ARG A 258 0.14 -36.19 -0.74
N ASP A 259 0.66 -35.04 -1.13
CA ASP A 259 0.46 -33.78 -0.41
C ASP A 259 -0.20 -32.72 -1.33
N TYR A 260 -1.09 -31.89 -0.77
CA TYR A 260 -1.87 -30.78 -1.37
C TYR A 260 -1.52 -30.33 -2.81
N LEU A 261 -2.53 -30.24 -3.69
CA LEU A 261 -2.33 -29.69 -5.04
C LEU A 261 -2.26 -28.17 -4.97
N THR A 262 -1.11 -27.61 -5.33
CA THR A 262 -0.91 -26.15 -5.43
C THR A 262 -0.82 -25.73 -6.89
N ARG A 263 -1.60 -24.73 -7.29
CA ARG A 263 -1.58 -24.19 -8.67
C ARG A 263 -1.55 -22.66 -8.67
N PRO A 264 -0.70 -22.02 -9.49
CA PRO A 264 -0.73 -20.58 -9.64
C PRO A 264 -2.01 -20.15 -10.37
N ALA A 265 -2.57 -19.02 -9.97
CA ALA A 265 -3.74 -18.40 -10.59
C ALA A 265 -3.59 -16.88 -10.56
N ASN A 266 -4.11 -16.20 -11.59
CA ASN A 266 -4.24 -14.74 -11.55
C ASN A 266 -5.73 -14.40 -11.37
N LEU A 267 -6.07 -13.81 -10.22
CA LEU A 267 -7.44 -13.43 -9.88
C LEU A 267 -7.57 -11.91 -9.94
N HIS A 268 -8.10 -11.39 -11.06
CA HIS A 268 -8.24 -9.95 -11.30
C HIS A 268 -6.93 -9.14 -11.16
N GLY A 269 -5.81 -9.70 -11.62
CA GLY A 269 -4.49 -9.06 -11.54
C GLY A 269 -3.66 -9.43 -10.31
N LEU A 270 -4.25 -10.13 -9.33
CA LEU A 270 -3.53 -10.62 -8.15
C LEU A 270 -2.94 -12.01 -8.41
N ASP A 271 -1.62 -12.14 -8.25
CA ASP A 271 -0.93 -13.44 -8.33
C ASP A 271 -1.24 -14.25 -7.06
N CYS A 272 -1.89 -15.40 -7.25
CA CYS A 272 -2.41 -16.27 -6.20
C CYS A 272 -1.89 -17.70 -6.37
N ARG A 273 -1.80 -18.45 -5.27
CA ARG A 273 -1.71 -19.91 -5.23
C ARG A 273 -3.03 -20.47 -4.75
N LEU A 274 -3.71 -21.21 -5.61
CA LEU A 274 -4.84 -22.06 -5.23
C LEU A 274 -4.27 -23.35 -4.63
N ILE A 275 -4.68 -23.67 -3.40
CA ILE A 275 -4.22 -24.85 -2.67
C ILE A 275 -5.45 -25.73 -2.41
N ASP A 276 -5.52 -26.89 -3.06
CA ASP A 276 -6.54 -27.90 -2.80
C ASP A 276 -6.04 -28.83 -1.69
N THR A 277 -6.69 -28.72 -0.51
CA THR A 277 -6.42 -29.60 0.62
C THR A 277 -7.13 -30.94 0.44
N ALA A 278 -6.51 -32.03 0.92
CA ALA A 278 -7.20 -33.30 1.01
C ALA A 278 -8.50 -33.12 1.82
N GLY A 279 -9.60 -33.73 1.37
CA GLY A 279 -10.88 -33.60 2.07
C GLY A 279 -10.79 -34.15 3.49
N TRP A 280 -11.52 -33.52 4.42
CA TRP A 280 -11.54 -33.96 5.82
C TRP A 280 -12.21 -35.34 5.97
N GLU A 281 -11.47 -36.36 6.39
CA GLU A 281 -12.01 -37.69 6.69
C GLU A 281 -12.02 -37.94 8.20
N THR A 282 -13.20 -37.94 8.83
CA THR A 282 -13.33 -38.54 10.17
C THR A 282 -13.38 -40.06 10.03
N GLY A 283 -12.28 -40.74 10.39
CA GLY A 283 -12.25 -42.21 10.50
C GLY A 283 -11.08 -42.91 9.81
N ALA A 284 -10.27 -42.20 9.04
CA ALA A 284 -9.03 -42.75 8.50
C ALA A 284 -8.02 -42.94 9.64
N ARG A 285 -7.79 -44.20 10.06
CA ARG A 285 -6.82 -44.53 11.12
C ARG A 285 -5.48 -44.87 10.49
N GLY A 286 -4.44 -44.17 10.93
CA GLY A 286 -3.05 -44.44 10.57
C GLY A 286 -2.21 -43.15 10.50
N PRO A 287 -0.88 -43.25 10.65
CA PRO A 287 0.02 -42.08 10.72
C PRO A 287 -0.12 -41.12 9.53
N VAL A 288 -0.47 -41.65 8.35
CA VAL A 288 -0.60 -40.89 7.10
C VAL A 288 -1.84 -39.99 7.09
N ALA A 289 -2.96 -40.45 7.64
CA ALA A 289 -4.21 -39.69 7.66
C ALA A 289 -4.16 -38.54 8.66
N GLU A 290 -3.56 -38.78 9.84
CA GLU A 290 -3.33 -37.76 10.86
C GLU A 290 -2.36 -36.67 10.35
N THR A 291 -1.31 -37.07 9.63
CA THR A 291 -0.35 -36.13 9.01
C THR A 291 -1.02 -35.27 7.93
N ALA A 292 -1.86 -35.86 7.07
CA ALA A 292 -2.59 -35.12 6.03
C ALA A 292 -3.58 -34.10 6.61
N GLN A 293 -4.23 -34.44 7.73
CA GLN A 293 -5.16 -33.55 8.42
C GLN A 293 -4.43 -32.39 9.12
N ALA A 294 -3.32 -32.67 9.82
CA ALA A 294 -2.48 -31.63 10.41
C ALA A 294 -1.88 -30.68 9.35
N LEU A 295 -1.48 -31.20 8.19
CA LEU A 295 -1.03 -30.40 7.05
C LEU A 295 -2.15 -29.52 6.49
N ALA A 296 -3.38 -30.04 6.35
CA ALA A 296 -4.53 -29.26 5.89
C ALA A 296 -4.89 -28.12 6.87
N GLU A 297 -4.82 -28.38 8.17
CA GLU A 297 -4.99 -27.37 9.22
C GLU A 297 -3.90 -26.29 9.16
N GLN A 298 -2.63 -26.70 9.00
CA GLN A 298 -1.50 -25.79 8.86
C GLN A 298 -1.63 -24.90 7.60
N GLN A 299 -2.02 -25.49 6.46
CA GLN A 299 -2.25 -24.70 5.24
C GLN A 299 -3.40 -23.71 5.40
N ALA A 300 -4.47 -24.12 6.08
CA ALA A 300 -5.61 -23.25 6.36
C ALA A 300 -5.24 -22.09 7.29
N GLU A 301 -4.39 -22.32 8.29
CA GLU A 301 -3.90 -21.29 9.21
C GLU A 301 -3.14 -20.18 8.47
N HIS A 302 -2.31 -20.55 7.50
CA HIS A 302 -1.57 -19.62 6.65
C HIS A 302 -2.35 -19.15 5.40
N ALA A 303 -3.65 -19.39 5.34
CA ALA A 303 -4.47 -18.96 4.20
C ALA A 303 -4.78 -17.47 4.30
N HIS A 304 -4.62 -16.74 3.18
CA HIS A 304 -5.12 -15.38 3.06
C HIS A 304 -6.64 -15.39 2.86
N VAL A 305 -7.16 -16.35 2.11
CA VAL A 305 -8.59 -16.63 1.96
C VAL A 305 -8.85 -18.13 2.06
N GLN A 306 -9.83 -18.52 2.87
CA GLN A 306 -10.32 -19.89 2.99
C GLN A 306 -11.63 -20.03 2.20
N LEU A 307 -11.66 -20.88 1.18
CA LEU A 307 -12.88 -21.26 0.48
C LEU A 307 -13.47 -22.52 1.12
N PHE A 308 -14.48 -22.35 1.96
CA PHE A 308 -15.17 -23.47 2.60
C PHE A 308 -16.28 -24.00 1.69
N CYS A 309 -16.00 -25.12 1.03
CA CYS A 309 -16.82 -25.72 -0.01
C CYS A 309 -17.83 -26.71 0.58
N LEU A 310 -19.11 -26.51 0.26
CA LEU A 310 -20.23 -27.33 0.67
C LEU A 310 -20.99 -27.83 -0.55
N ASP A 311 -21.31 -29.12 -0.58
CA ASP A 311 -22.04 -29.74 -1.69
C ASP A 311 -23.54 -29.40 -1.61
N ALA A 312 -24.05 -28.66 -2.59
CA ALA A 312 -25.45 -28.23 -2.63
C ALA A 312 -26.45 -29.39 -2.82
N THR A 313 -25.99 -30.56 -3.26
CA THR A 313 -26.86 -31.70 -3.63
C THR A 313 -27.19 -32.63 -2.46
N ARG A 314 -26.61 -32.40 -1.28
CA ARG A 314 -26.83 -33.24 -0.09
C ARG A 314 -27.01 -32.42 1.19
N ARG A 315 -27.48 -33.09 2.24
CA ARG A 315 -27.50 -32.53 3.60
C ARG A 315 -26.08 -32.37 4.16
N LEU A 316 -25.92 -31.37 5.03
CA LEU A 316 -24.69 -31.16 5.78
C LEU A 316 -24.39 -32.36 6.67
N ASN A 317 -23.15 -32.82 6.67
CA ASN A 317 -22.70 -33.87 7.59
C ASN A 317 -22.38 -33.27 8.98
N ALA A 318 -22.07 -34.13 9.96
CA ALA A 318 -21.81 -33.68 11.33
C ALA A 318 -20.61 -32.73 11.44
N TRP A 319 -19.56 -32.96 10.66
CA TRP A 319 -18.36 -32.13 10.64
C TRP A 319 -18.62 -30.75 10.01
N GLU A 320 -19.35 -30.69 8.90
CA GLU A 320 -19.72 -29.43 8.25
C GLU A 320 -20.57 -28.57 9.19
N ARG A 321 -21.52 -29.18 9.92
CA ARG A 321 -22.31 -28.48 10.95
C ARG A 321 -21.44 -27.97 12.08
N GLN A 322 -20.47 -28.75 12.54
CA GLN A 322 -19.53 -28.34 13.58
C GLN A 322 -18.65 -27.16 13.11
N MET A 323 -18.13 -27.20 11.89
CA MET A 323 -17.32 -26.12 11.31
C MET A 323 -18.10 -24.83 11.08
N LEU A 324 -19.39 -24.93 10.75
CA LEU A 324 -20.31 -23.78 10.63
C LEU A 324 -20.72 -23.21 12.00
N ALA A 325 -20.74 -24.02 13.05
CA ALA A 325 -21.03 -23.58 14.42
C ALA A 325 -19.86 -22.83 15.07
N THR A 326 -18.63 -23.07 14.61
CA THR A 326 -17.44 -22.30 15.01
C THR A 326 -17.54 -20.87 14.49
N PRO A 327 -17.18 -19.84 15.29
CA PRO A 327 -17.23 -18.45 14.84
C PRO A 327 -16.51 -18.26 13.49
N PRO A 328 -17.12 -17.53 12.53
CA PRO A 328 -16.54 -17.35 11.21
C PRO A 328 -15.20 -16.61 11.34
N ARG A 329 -14.16 -17.16 10.71
CA ARG A 329 -12.91 -16.42 10.53
C ARG A 329 -13.15 -15.29 9.53
N ALA A 330 -12.56 -14.13 9.76
CA ALA A 330 -12.72 -12.95 8.90
C ALA A 330 -12.34 -13.23 7.42
N ASN A 331 -11.47 -14.21 7.18
CA ASN A 331 -10.98 -14.59 5.85
C ASN A 331 -11.66 -15.86 5.27
N ARG A 332 -12.78 -16.32 5.82
CA ARG A 332 -13.48 -17.53 5.36
C ARG A 332 -14.70 -17.19 4.52
N LEU A 333 -14.69 -17.65 3.27
CA LEU A 333 -15.81 -17.55 2.32
C LEU A 333 -16.53 -18.89 2.21
N LEU A 334 -17.85 -18.89 2.37
CA LEU A 334 -18.69 -20.06 2.13
C LEU A 334 -18.99 -20.19 0.63
N VAL A 335 -18.78 -21.38 0.07
CA VAL A 335 -19.02 -21.68 -1.34
C VAL A 335 -19.92 -22.91 -1.45
N LEU A 336 -21.08 -22.73 -2.07
CA LEU A 336 -21.95 -23.86 -2.45
C LEU A 336 -21.52 -24.38 -3.82
N THR A 337 -21.10 -25.63 -3.90
CA THR A 337 -20.68 -26.28 -5.14
C THR A 337 -21.80 -27.16 -5.71
N LYS A 338 -21.67 -27.55 -6.99
CA LYS A 338 -22.60 -28.46 -7.69
C LYS A 338 -24.05 -27.93 -7.74
N THR A 339 -24.23 -26.62 -7.87
CA THR A 339 -25.58 -26.02 -7.91
C THR A 339 -26.36 -26.32 -9.19
N ASP A 340 -25.77 -27.04 -10.15
CA ASP A 340 -26.42 -27.65 -11.30
C ASP A 340 -27.30 -28.86 -10.94
N GLY A 341 -27.11 -29.45 -9.75
CA GLY A 341 -27.96 -30.53 -9.24
C GLY A 341 -29.18 -30.06 -8.44
N LEU A 342 -30.02 -31.03 -8.04
CA LEU A 342 -31.16 -30.80 -7.12
C LEU A 342 -30.65 -30.30 -5.76
N ARG A 343 -31.04 -29.08 -5.39
CA ARG A 343 -30.61 -28.46 -4.13
C ARG A 343 -31.26 -29.13 -2.92
N SER A 344 -30.44 -29.42 -1.92
CA SER A 344 -30.91 -29.77 -0.57
C SER A 344 -31.66 -28.58 0.05
N THR A 345 -32.80 -28.84 0.69
CA THR A 345 -33.68 -27.84 1.31
C THR A 345 -33.12 -27.20 2.58
N ASP A 346 -32.01 -27.74 3.10
CA ASP A 346 -31.51 -27.39 4.45
C ASP A 346 -30.34 -26.39 4.41
N LEU A 347 -30.09 -25.73 3.27
CA LEU A 347 -28.94 -24.84 3.05
C LEU A 347 -29.38 -23.38 2.86
N HIS A 348 -29.87 -22.76 3.94
CA HIS A 348 -30.07 -21.30 4.02
C HIS A 348 -28.82 -20.64 4.60
N LEU A 349 -27.74 -20.63 3.82
CA LEU A 349 -26.46 -20.04 4.21
C LEU A 349 -26.12 -18.86 3.29
N ASP A 350 -25.52 -17.82 3.86
CA ASP A 350 -24.92 -16.73 3.09
C ASP A 350 -23.63 -17.25 2.43
N ALA A 351 -23.76 -17.76 1.21
CA ALA A 351 -22.72 -18.49 0.50
C ALA A 351 -22.81 -18.23 -1.00
N VAL A 352 -21.66 -18.17 -1.67
CA VAL A 352 -21.59 -17.97 -3.12
C VAL A 352 -21.99 -19.27 -3.83
N PRO A 353 -23.09 -19.30 -4.61
CA PRO A 353 -23.51 -20.49 -5.33
C PRO A 353 -22.70 -20.68 -6.61
N THR A 354 -22.13 -21.87 -6.81
CA THR A 354 -21.26 -22.15 -7.95
C THR A 354 -21.54 -23.52 -8.60
N SER A 355 -21.42 -23.55 -9.92
CA SER A 355 -21.33 -24.79 -10.68
C SER A 355 -20.07 -24.78 -11.53
N SER A 356 -19.14 -25.68 -11.22
CA SER A 356 -17.94 -25.89 -12.03
C SER A 356 -18.25 -26.52 -13.39
N LEU A 357 -19.44 -27.11 -13.56
CA LEU A 357 -19.88 -27.74 -14.81
C LEU A 357 -20.42 -26.69 -15.79
N THR A 358 -21.26 -25.76 -15.32
CA THR A 358 -21.92 -24.76 -16.18
C THR A 358 -21.19 -23.41 -16.19
N GLY A 359 -20.27 -23.18 -15.24
CA GLY A 359 -19.60 -21.89 -15.05
C GLY A 359 -20.41 -20.85 -14.27
N ALA A 360 -21.65 -21.18 -13.87
CA ALA A 360 -22.50 -20.29 -13.08
C ALA A 360 -21.84 -19.92 -11.74
N GLY A 361 -21.91 -18.64 -11.37
CA GLY A 361 -21.36 -18.10 -10.11
C GLY A 361 -19.84 -17.93 -10.06
N MET A 362 -19.10 -18.36 -11.08
CA MET A 362 -17.63 -18.31 -11.08
C MET A 362 -17.08 -16.87 -11.14
N ALA A 363 -17.75 -15.97 -11.87
CA ALA A 363 -17.34 -14.56 -11.95
C ALA A 363 -17.56 -13.84 -10.61
N GLU A 364 -18.69 -14.09 -9.96
CA GLU A 364 -19.00 -13.58 -8.63
C GLU A 364 -18.00 -14.10 -7.60
N LEU A 365 -17.70 -15.40 -7.61
CA LEU A 365 -16.70 -15.99 -6.72
C LEU A 365 -15.31 -15.33 -6.90
N ARG A 366 -14.86 -15.11 -8.13
CA ARG A 366 -13.58 -14.43 -8.41
C ARG A 366 -13.57 -13.00 -7.86
N GLN A 367 -14.66 -12.26 -8.03
CA GLN A 367 -14.80 -10.90 -7.52
C GLN A 367 -14.82 -10.85 -5.98
N THR A 368 -15.49 -11.79 -5.34
CA THR A 368 -15.55 -11.90 -3.86
C THR A 368 -14.18 -12.26 -3.30
N ILE A 369 -13.46 -13.21 -3.91
CA ILE A 369 -12.08 -13.54 -3.52
C ILE A 369 -11.18 -12.30 -3.66
N TYR A 370 -11.29 -11.59 -4.78
CA TYR A 370 -10.52 -10.36 -5.00
C TYR A 370 -10.80 -9.29 -3.93
N ARG A 371 -12.06 -9.09 -3.53
CA ARG A 371 -12.42 -8.15 -2.45
C ARG A 371 -11.79 -8.57 -1.12
N CYS A 372 -11.94 -9.83 -0.72
CA CYS A 372 -11.33 -10.33 0.52
C CYS A 372 -9.81 -10.20 0.53
N LEU A 373 -9.14 -10.53 -0.58
CA LEU A 373 -7.70 -10.35 -0.71
C LEU A 373 -7.30 -8.87 -0.66
N SER A 374 -8.07 -7.99 -1.29
CA SER A 374 -7.86 -6.53 -1.22
C SER A 374 -8.03 -6.01 0.20
N ASP A 375 -9.01 -6.50 0.95
CA ASP A 375 -9.23 -6.14 2.35
C ASP A 375 -8.10 -6.66 3.25
N CYS A 376 -7.63 -7.91 3.05
CA CYS A 376 -6.45 -8.45 3.74
C CYS A 376 -5.19 -7.60 3.45
N LEU A 377 -5.04 -7.12 2.22
CA LEU A 377 -3.97 -6.21 1.83
C LEU A 377 -4.02 -4.87 2.55
N THR A 378 -5.22 -4.32 2.79
CA THR A 378 -5.37 -3.10 3.61
C THR A 378 -4.96 -3.30 5.08
N THR A 379 -4.92 -4.54 5.56
CA THR A 379 -4.59 -4.85 6.96
C THR A 379 -3.12 -5.24 7.16
N ALA A 380 -2.51 -6.01 6.24
CA ALA A 380 -1.20 -6.66 6.45
C ALA A 380 0.01 -6.03 5.71
N GLU A 381 -0.12 -5.49 4.50
CA GLU A 381 1.04 -5.04 3.70
C GLU A 381 0.80 -3.69 3.00
N VAL A 382 1.44 -2.63 3.53
CA VAL A 382 1.24 -1.24 3.09
C VAL A 382 1.67 -1.02 1.63
N VAL A 383 2.74 -1.69 1.19
CA VAL A 383 3.31 -1.51 -0.15
C VAL A 383 2.40 -2.11 -1.23
N ALA A 384 1.82 -3.28 -0.98
CA ALA A 384 0.93 -3.95 -1.92
C ALA A 384 -0.47 -3.29 -1.94
N GLY A 385 -0.99 -2.83 -0.79
CA GLY A 385 -2.26 -2.10 -0.71
C GLY A 385 -2.26 -0.79 -1.51
N THR A 386 -1.16 -0.03 -1.49
CA THR A 386 -1.04 1.21 -2.28
C THR A 386 -0.83 0.92 -3.76
N ALA A 387 -0.09 -0.12 -4.15
CA ALA A 387 0.02 -0.52 -5.56
C ALA A 387 -1.34 -0.95 -6.15
N VAL A 388 -2.15 -1.67 -5.38
CA VAL A 388 -3.51 -2.07 -5.79
C VAL A 388 -4.45 -0.86 -5.87
N ARG A 389 -4.45 0.04 -4.87
CA ARG A 389 -5.28 1.26 -4.87
C ARG A 389 -4.90 2.22 -6.00
N CYS A 390 -3.61 2.48 -6.17
CA CYS A 390 -3.10 3.30 -7.27
C CYS A 390 -3.39 2.64 -8.62
N GLY A 391 -3.24 1.31 -8.72
CA GLY A 391 -3.60 0.54 -9.90
C GLY A 391 -5.08 0.67 -10.28
N GLU A 392 -5.99 0.56 -9.31
CA GLU A 392 -7.42 0.73 -9.55
C GLU A 392 -7.77 2.16 -9.99
N SER A 393 -7.20 3.17 -9.32
CA SER A 393 -7.43 4.58 -9.65
C SER A 393 -6.90 4.93 -11.05
N LEU A 394 -5.71 4.44 -11.41
CA LEU A 394 -5.16 4.60 -12.75
C LEU A 394 -5.98 3.86 -13.81
N ARG A 395 -6.53 2.69 -13.48
CA ARG A 395 -7.43 1.96 -14.39
C ARG A 395 -8.73 2.73 -14.62
N LYS A 396 -9.32 3.30 -13.56
CA LYS A 396 -10.52 4.15 -13.67
C LYS A 396 -10.24 5.40 -14.50
N ALA A 397 -9.10 6.08 -14.27
CA ALA A 397 -8.65 7.21 -15.08
C ALA A 397 -8.46 6.83 -16.56
N ALA A 398 -7.80 5.70 -16.84
CA ALA A 398 -7.62 5.22 -18.21
C ALA A 398 -8.95 4.86 -18.91
N CYS A 399 -9.93 4.34 -18.16
CA CYS A 399 -11.28 4.11 -18.69
C CYS A 399 -11.98 5.43 -19.02
N ALA A 400 -11.87 6.44 -18.17
CA ALA A 400 -12.47 7.76 -18.40
C ALA A 400 -11.86 8.47 -19.62
N VAL A 401 -10.53 8.52 -19.74
CA VAL A 401 -9.86 9.08 -20.94
C VAL A 401 -10.28 8.34 -22.21
N ARG A 402 -10.45 7.02 -22.16
CA ARG A 402 -10.92 6.25 -23.32
C ARG A 402 -12.34 6.63 -23.74
N ARG A 403 -13.23 6.88 -22.78
CA ARG A 403 -14.58 7.38 -23.07
C ARG A 403 -14.54 8.79 -23.64
N ALA A 404 -13.69 9.68 -23.09
CA ALA A 404 -13.45 11.01 -23.66
C ALA A 404 -13.02 10.94 -25.13
N ARG A 405 -12.08 10.04 -25.47
CA ARG A 405 -11.64 9.78 -26.85
C ARG A 405 -12.78 9.32 -27.76
N GLN A 406 -13.62 8.40 -27.28
CA GLN A 406 -14.77 7.91 -28.03
C GLN A 406 -15.78 9.03 -28.30
N SER A 407 -16.09 9.85 -27.29
CA SER A 407 -16.98 11.00 -27.44
C SER A 407 -16.43 12.04 -28.42
N ALA A 408 -15.12 12.33 -28.35
CA ALA A 408 -14.45 13.25 -29.27
C ALA A 408 -14.38 12.72 -30.71
N ALA A 409 -14.28 11.40 -30.90
CA ALA A 409 -14.29 10.77 -32.24
C ALA A 409 -15.69 10.73 -32.85
N ALA A 410 -16.72 10.50 -32.03
CA ALA A 410 -18.11 10.44 -32.46
C ALA A 410 -18.78 11.82 -32.61
N ASN A 411 -18.06 12.92 -32.33
CA ASN A 411 -18.61 14.28 -32.23
C ASN A 411 -19.85 14.34 -31.32
N ALA A 412 -19.83 13.60 -30.20
CA ALA A 412 -20.97 13.43 -29.30
C ALA A 412 -21.20 14.65 -28.37
N GLY A 413 -20.46 15.75 -28.56
CA GLY A 413 -20.52 16.97 -27.76
C GLY A 413 -19.34 17.13 -26.80
N GLU A 414 -18.85 18.38 -26.68
CA GLU A 414 -17.72 18.75 -25.83
C GLU A 414 -18.02 18.60 -24.32
N GLU A 415 -19.29 18.68 -23.93
CA GLU A 415 -19.75 18.46 -22.55
C GLU A 415 -19.39 17.06 -22.03
N LEU A 416 -19.56 16.03 -22.86
CA LEU A 416 -19.22 14.65 -22.50
C LEU A 416 -17.71 14.48 -22.36
N VAL A 417 -16.93 15.16 -23.20
CA VAL A 417 -15.46 15.15 -23.12
C VAL A 417 -15.01 15.82 -21.81
N ALA A 418 -15.56 16.98 -21.48
CA ALA A 418 -15.27 17.70 -20.24
C ALA A 418 -15.61 16.86 -18.99
N ALA A 419 -16.77 16.20 -18.98
CA ALA A 419 -17.19 15.35 -17.87
C ALA A 419 -16.22 14.17 -17.64
N GLU A 420 -15.77 13.50 -18.70
CA GLU A 420 -14.81 12.40 -18.61
C GLU A 420 -13.40 12.86 -18.23
N LEU A 421 -13.00 14.07 -18.65
CA LEU A 421 -11.75 14.70 -18.22
C LEU A 421 -11.77 15.02 -16.71
N ARG A 422 -12.87 15.55 -16.17
CA ARG A 422 -13.04 15.77 -14.71
C ARG A 422 -12.91 14.46 -13.93
N LEU A 423 -13.61 13.40 -14.36
CA LEU A 423 -13.48 12.07 -13.75
C LEU A 423 -12.05 11.54 -13.81
N THR A 424 -11.33 11.78 -14.91
CA THR A 424 -9.92 11.40 -15.02
C THR A 424 -9.07 12.12 -13.98
N LEU A 425 -9.21 13.44 -13.88
CA LEU A 425 -8.47 14.28 -12.95
C LEU A 425 -8.74 13.92 -11.48
N ASP A 426 -9.98 13.59 -11.13
CA ASP A 426 -10.35 13.12 -9.79
C ASP A 426 -9.65 11.81 -9.42
N ASN A 427 -9.63 10.85 -10.34
CA ASN A 427 -8.92 9.58 -10.12
C ASN A 427 -7.40 9.79 -10.05
N LEU A 428 -6.83 10.70 -10.82
CA LEU A 428 -5.41 11.06 -10.72
C LEU A 428 -5.10 11.77 -9.39
N ALA A 429 -6.01 12.60 -8.88
CA ALA A 429 -5.87 13.28 -7.59
C ALA A 429 -5.74 12.30 -6.42
N GLN A 430 -6.46 11.17 -6.48
CA GLN A 430 -6.38 10.10 -5.49
C GLN A 430 -5.00 9.41 -5.47
N VAL A 431 -4.31 9.37 -6.60
CA VAL A 431 -2.97 8.75 -6.74
C VAL A 431 -1.87 9.72 -6.28
N VAL A 432 -1.96 10.99 -6.66
CA VAL A 432 -0.95 12.03 -6.35
C VAL A 432 -1.08 12.54 -4.91
N GLY A 433 -2.26 12.40 -4.31
CA GLY A 433 -2.48 12.69 -2.90
C GLY A 433 -3.06 14.04 -2.57
N ALA A 434 -3.79 14.64 -3.50
CA ALA A 434 -4.47 15.92 -3.29
C ALA A 434 -5.76 15.79 -2.46
N VAL A 435 -6.25 14.56 -2.20
CA VAL A 435 -7.44 14.31 -1.39
C VAL A 435 -7.20 13.10 -0.49
N TYR A 436 -6.63 13.32 0.70
CA TYR A 436 -6.59 12.32 1.76
C TYR A 436 -7.40 12.80 2.96
N THR A 437 -8.15 11.89 3.58
CA THR A 437 -8.73 12.12 4.90
C THR A 437 -7.63 12.00 5.96
N GLU A 438 -7.70 12.81 7.02
CA GLU A 438 -6.74 12.78 8.13
C GLU A 438 -6.56 11.35 8.69
N ASP A 439 -7.65 10.57 8.75
CA ASP A 439 -7.65 9.17 9.22
C ASP A 439 -6.71 8.23 8.44
N ILE A 440 -6.54 8.45 7.13
CA ILE A 440 -5.66 7.60 6.29
C ILE A 440 -4.21 7.96 6.56
N LEU A 441 -3.90 9.25 6.70
CA LEU A 441 -2.55 9.72 6.99
C LEU A 441 -2.13 9.21 8.38
N ASP A 442 -2.98 9.34 9.38
CA ASP A 442 -2.71 8.84 10.73
C ASP A 442 -2.44 7.34 10.74
N ARG A 443 -3.19 6.56 9.96
CA ARG A 443 -3.00 5.10 9.87
C ARG A 443 -1.70 4.70 9.16
N ILE A 444 -1.23 5.47 8.18
CA ILE A 444 0.03 5.21 7.48
C ILE A 444 1.22 5.58 8.37
N PHE A 445 1.22 6.79 8.93
CA PHE A 445 2.36 7.31 9.68
C PHE A 445 2.46 6.74 11.10
N SER A 446 1.36 6.28 11.71
CA SER A 446 1.40 5.57 13.01
C SER A 446 2.23 4.28 13.01
N ARG A 447 2.48 3.67 11.84
CA ARG A 447 3.32 2.47 11.69
C ARG A 447 4.82 2.79 11.62
N PHE A 448 5.20 4.06 11.48
CA PHE A 448 6.60 4.45 11.38
C PHE A 448 7.24 4.52 12.76
N CYS A 449 8.53 4.22 12.85
CA CYS A 449 9.29 4.50 14.06
C CYS A 449 9.26 6.00 14.42
N ILE A 450 9.36 6.28 15.72
CA ILE A 450 9.56 7.65 16.22
C ILE A 450 10.98 8.09 15.86
N GLY A 451 11.14 9.28 15.28
CA GLY A 451 12.46 9.88 14.98
C GLY A 451 13.04 9.66 13.59
N LYS A 452 12.27 9.15 12.63
CA LYS A 452 12.74 8.87 11.26
C LYS A 452 13.44 10.03 10.55
#